data_AF-A0A1C3F228-F1
#
_entry.id   AF-A0A1C3F228-F1
#
_cell.length_a   1.000
_cell.length_b   1.000
_cell.length_c   1.000
_cell.angle_alpha   90.00
_cell.angle_beta   90.00
_cell.angle_gamma   90.00
#
_symmetry.space_group_name_H-M   'P 1'
#
loop_
_entity.id
_entity.type
_entity.pdbx_description
1 polymer ?
#
loop_
_entity_poly.entity_id
_entity_poly.type
_entity_poly.pdbx_seq_one_letter_code
_entity_poly.pdbx_strand_id
1 'polypeptide(L)'
;MDLRQTELARDLLSLPAGSLDENEFIAWQTLLNKDPLLTLRKVEFMNSDQDSLSSQTVVVRVYWTSPVQEVQNVTFSMNLKQAKKGWRIERIKRINNL
;
A
#
# COMPACT_ATOMS: atom_id res chain seq x y z
N MET A 1 6.41 -6.95 -11.24
CA MET A 1 5.67 -5.69 -11.12
C MET A 1 6.19 -4.65 -12.12
N ASP A 2 5.31 -3.89 -12.77
CA ASP A 2 5.69 -2.76 -13.64
C ASP A 2 6.13 -1.57 -12.75
N LEU A 3 7.36 -1.07 -12.97
CA LEU A 3 7.95 0.04 -12.22
C LEU A 3 7.01 1.26 -12.17
N ARG A 4 6.33 1.55 -13.28
CA ARG A 4 5.42 2.68 -13.43
C ARG A 4 4.29 2.66 -12.39
N GLN A 5 3.84 1.47 -11.99
CA GLN A 5 2.79 1.36 -10.97
C GLN A 5 3.31 1.76 -9.57
N THR A 6 4.55 1.44 -9.25
CA THR A 6 5.15 1.84 -7.97
C THR A 6 5.53 3.32 -7.94
N GLU A 7 5.88 3.89 -9.09
CA GLU A 7 6.09 5.34 -9.25
C GLU A 7 4.78 6.12 -9.08
N LEU A 8 3.70 5.68 -9.73
CA LEU A 8 2.38 6.29 -9.55
C LEU A 8 1.89 6.24 -8.10
N ALA A 9 2.23 5.17 -7.36
CA ALA A 9 1.89 5.07 -5.94
C ALA A 9 2.57 6.17 -5.10
N ARG A 10 3.79 6.57 -5.47
CA ARG A 10 4.52 7.66 -4.80
C ARG A 10 3.78 9.00 -4.93
N ASP A 11 3.16 9.26 -6.09
CA ASP A 11 2.37 10.48 -6.32
C ASP A 11 1.09 10.54 -5.48
N LEU A 12 0.67 9.43 -4.87
CA LEU A 12 -0.48 9.34 -3.97
C LEU A 12 -0.10 9.58 -2.49
N LEU A 13 1.19 9.60 -2.18
CA LEU A 13 1.68 9.81 -0.82
C LEU A 13 1.70 11.30 -0.45
N SER A 14 1.42 11.58 0.82
CA SER A 14 1.58 12.89 1.45
C SER A 14 2.34 12.70 2.77
N LEU A 15 3.56 12.18 2.67
CA LEU A 15 4.40 11.83 3.80
C LEU A 15 5.49 12.88 4.03
N PRO A 16 5.87 13.19 5.29
CA PRO A 16 7.05 14.00 5.56
C PRO A 16 8.32 13.28 5.08
N ALA A 17 9.25 14.02 4.48
CA ALA A 17 10.53 13.48 4.05
C ALA A 17 11.34 12.96 5.25
N GLY A 18 11.96 11.78 5.12
CA GLY A 18 12.69 11.08 6.16
C GLY A 18 11.81 10.42 7.22
N SER A 19 10.49 10.42 7.05
CA SER A 19 9.57 9.77 8.01
C SER A 19 9.68 8.24 7.98
N LEU A 20 9.26 7.60 9.08
CA LEU A 20 9.17 6.15 9.15
C LEU A 20 8.23 5.58 8.08
N ASP A 21 7.09 6.23 7.83
CA ASP A 21 6.13 5.83 6.79
C ASP A 21 6.77 5.91 5.38
N GLU A 22 7.61 6.90 5.11
CA GLU A 22 8.32 6.99 3.83
C GLU A 22 9.32 5.84 3.67
N ASN A 23 10.09 5.53 4.71
CA ASN A 23 11.02 4.41 4.71
C ASN A 23 10.30 3.07 4.51
N GLU A 24 9.13 2.91 5.12
CA GLU A 24 8.28 1.72 4.95
C GLU A 24 7.77 1.58 3.51
N PHE A 25 7.37 2.70 2.89
CA PHE A 25 7.02 2.71 1.47
C PHE A 25 8.22 2.36 0.57
N ILE A 26 9.41 2.90 0.84
CA ILE A 26 10.62 2.60 0.06
C ILE A 26 10.98 1.11 0.16
N ALA A 27 10.88 0.52 1.35
CA ALA A 27 11.11 -0.90 1.55
C ALA A 27 10.11 -1.76 0.77
N TRP A 28 8.82 -1.38 0.81
CA TRP A 28 7.77 -2.01 0.01
C TRP A 28 8.04 -1.90 -1.50
N GLN A 29 8.38 -0.70 -1.99
CA GLN A 29 8.66 -0.45 -3.40
C GLN A 29 9.86 -1.31 -3.86
N THR A 30 10.91 -1.37 -3.06
CA THR A 30 12.10 -2.18 -3.35
C THR A 30 11.75 -3.67 -3.43
N LEU A 31 10.91 -4.16 -2.51
CA LEU A 31 10.46 -5.55 -2.50
C LEU A 31 9.68 -5.91 -3.76
N LEU A 32 8.70 -5.09 -4.14
CA LEU A 32 7.87 -5.35 -5.33
C LEU A 32 8.67 -5.26 -6.63
N ASN A 33 9.63 -4.35 -6.71
CA ASN A 33 10.44 -4.16 -7.91
C ASN A 33 11.56 -5.20 -8.06
N LYS A 34 11.89 -5.95 -7.00
CA LYS A 34 12.85 -7.06 -7.05
C LYS A 34 12.34 -8.21 -7.92
N ASP A 35 11.03 -8.43 -7.96
CA ASP A 35 10.42 -9.50 -8.75
C ASP A 35 9.57 -8.93 -9.90
N PRO A 36 10.11 -8.90 -11.14
CA PRO A 36 9.37 -8.38 -12.29
C PRO A 36 8.17 -9.25 -12.66
N LEU A 37 8.14 -10.53 -12.27
CA LEU A 37 7.04 -11.46 -12.55
C LEU A 37 5.96 -11.44 -11.46
N LEU A 38 6.20 -10.72 -10.37
CA LEU A 38 5.21 -10.52 -9.31
C LEU A 38 3.95 -9.90 -9.89
N THR A 39 2.85 -10.64 -9.77
CA THR A 39 1.55 -10.32 -10.33
C THR A 39 0.54 -10.17 -9.20
N LEU A 40 -0.21 -9.07 -9.21
CA LEU A 40 -1.33 -8.84 -8.30
C LEU A 40 -2.47 -9.81 -8.64
N ARG A 41 -2.91 -10.60 -7.66
CA ARG A 41 -4.04 -11.55 -7.81
C ARG A 41 -5.33 -10.99 -7.26
N LYS A 42 -5.28 -10.42 -6.05
CA LYS A 42 -6.47 -10.00 -5.32
C LYS A 42 -6.14 -8.85 -4.38
N VAL A 43 -7.12 -7.97 -4.23
CA VAL A 43 -7.14 -6.92 -3.21
C VAL A 43 -8.44 -7.10 -2.43
N GLU A 44 -8.34 -7.20 -1.11
CA GLU A 44 -9.48 -7.27 -0.19
C GLU A 44 -9.47 -6.06 0.73
N PHE A 45 -10.58 -5.33 0.77
CA PHE A 45 -10.79 -4.27 1.75
C PHE A 45 -11.41 -4.89 2.99
N MET A 46 -10.75 -4.76 4.13
CA MET A 46 -11.17 -5.38 5.39
C MET A 46 -12.04 -4.48 6.25
N ASN A 47 -12.19 -3.21 5.89
CA ASN A 47 -13.05 -2.27 6.60
C ASN A 47 -14.39 -2.19 5.87
N SER A 48 -15.46 -2.76 6.47
CA SER A 48 -16.78 -2.81 5.83
C SER A 48 -17.62 -1.57 6.02
N ASP A 49 -17.38 -0.73 7.04
CA ASP A 49 -18.25 0.41 7.35
C ASP A 49 -17.44 1.53 8.04
N GLN A 50 -17.34 2.72 7.43
CA GLN A 50 -16.81 3.90 8.14
C GLN A 50 -17.48 5.22 7.67
N ASP A 51 -18.48 5.66 8.44
CA ASP A 51 -19.17 6.95 8.37
C ASP A 51 -18.36 8.10 9.00
N SER A 52 -17.21 8.48 8.43
CA SER A 52 -16.54 9.71 8.89
C SER A 52 -15.82 10.47 7.77
N LEU A 53 -16.11 11.77 7.71
CA LEU A 53 -15.90 12.65 6.55
C LEU A 53 -14.50 13.29 6.44
N SER A 54 -13.55 13.02 7.33
CA SER A 54 -12.28 13.78 7.36
C SER A 54 -10.98 12.98 7.37
N SER A 55 -11.00 11.75 7.88
CA SER A 55 -9.81 10.88 7.92
C SER A 55 -10.27 9.43 8.01
N GLN A 56 -9.98 8.64 6.99
CA GLN A 56 -10.42 7.26 6.90
C GLN A 56 -9.21 6.34 7.02
N THR A 57 -9.26 5.41 7.96
CA THR A 57 -8.30 4.31 7.98
C THR A 57 -8.85 3.21 7.09
N VAL A 58 -8.05 2.75 6.14
CA VAL A 58 -8.39 1.65 5.24
C VAL A 58 -7.42 0.51 5.49
N VAL A 59 -7.96 -0.66 5.81
CA VAL A 59 -7.18 -1.89 5.90
C VAL A 59 -7.37 -2.67 4.61
N VAL A 60 -6.25 -2.97 3.95
CA VAL A 60 -6.22 -3.66 2.66
C VAL A 60 -5.32 -4.88 2.78
N ARG A 61 -5.84 -6.04 2.38
CA ARG A 61 -5.04 -7.24 2.18
C ARG A 61 -4.77 -7.42 0.70
N VAL A 62 -3.50 -7.54 0.36
CA VAL A 62 -3.04 -7.68 -1.02
C VAL A 62 -2.45 -9.06 -1.21
N TYR A 63 -2.86 -9.73 -2.29
CA TYR A 63 -2.38 -11.06 -2.66
C TYR A 63 -1.59 -10.96 -3.95
N TRP A 64 -0.35 -11.43 -3.92
CA TRP A 64 0.54 -11.53 -5.07
C TRP A 64 0.91 -12.97 -5.34
N THR A 65 1.25 -13.24 -6.60
CA THR A 65 1.87 -14.49 -7.03
C THR A 65 3.10 -14.20 -7.85
N SER A 66 4.10 -15.07 -7.73
CA SER A 66 5.26 -15.13 -8.61
C SER A 66 5.45 -16.56 -9.07
N PRO A 67 5.97 -16.83 -10.28
CA PRO A 67 6.36 -18.18 -10.68
C PRO A 67 7.45 -18.80 -9.77
N VAL A 68 8.17 -17.97 -9.00
CA VAL A 68 9.34 -18.36 -8.22
C VAL A 68 9.04 -18.51 -6.73
N GLN A 69 7.88 -18.04 -6.26
CA GLN A 69 7.51 -18.01 -4.83
C GLN A 69 6.02 -18.33 -4.66
N GLU A 70 5.66 -19.00 -3.56
CA GLU A 70 4.26 -19.23 -3.20
C GLU A 70 3.47 -17.92 -3.04
N VAL A 71 2.14 -18.02 -3.03
CA VAL A 71 1.23 -16.87 -2.88
C VAL A 71 1.63 -16.06 -1.65
N GLN A 72 2.05 -14.81 -1.86
CA GLN A 72 2.34 -13.88 -0.78
C GLN A 72 1.13 -13.01 -0.54
N ASN A 73 0.65 -12.98 0.70
CA ASN A 73 -0.34 -12.01 1.10
C ASN A 73 0.25 -11.09 2.17
N VAL A 74 -0.07 -9.80 2.07
CA VAL A 74 0.34 -8.80 3.04
C VAL A 74 -0.84 -7.90 3.33
N THR A 75 -1.07 -7.66 4.62
CA THR A 75 -2.09 -6.73 5.08
C THR A 75 -1.44 -5.38 5.38
N PHE A 76 -2.07 -4.31 4.93
CA PHE A 76 -1.65 -2.94 5.19
C PHE A 76 -2.78 -2.17 5.87
N SER A 77 -2.43 -1.36 6.85
CA SER A 77 -3.28 -0.28 7.37
C SER A 77 -2.80 1.02 6.77
N MET A 78 -3.70 1.75 6.13
CA MET A 78 -3.41 3.04 5.52
C MET A 78 -4.30 4.11 6.12
N ASN A 79 -3.74 5.28 6.44
CA ASN A 79 -4.54 6.45 6.77
C ASN A 79 -4.64 7.36 5.55
N LEU A 80 -5.87 7.71 5.22
CA LEU A 80 -6.19 8.56 4.10
C LEU A 80 -6.66 9.92 4.58
N LYS A 81 -6.28 10.96 3.84
CA LYS A 81 -6.79 12.32 4.00
C LYS A 81 -7.29 12.88 2.68
N GLN A 82 -8.40 13.59 2.74
CA GLN A 82 -8.95 14.26 1.56
C GLN A 82 -8.09 15.49 1.22
N ALA A 83 -7.62 15.56 -0.03
CA ALA A 83 -6.92 16.70 -0.59
C ALA A 83 -7.67 17.23 -1.83
N LYS A 84 -7.21 18.37 -2.37
CA LYS A 84 -7.84 19.03 -3.54
C LYS A 84 -7.97 18.11 -4.77
N LYS A 85 -7.09 17.11 -4.92
CA LYS A 85 -7.07 16.16 -6.04
C LYS A 85 -7.51 14.74 -5.62
N GLY A 86 -8.35 14.62 -4.60
CA GLY A 86 -8.80 13.34 -4.06
C GLY A 86 -8.03 12.89 -2.82
N TRP A 87 -8.12 11.60 -2.49
CA TRP A 87 -7.50 11.03 -1.30
C TRP A 87 -5.99 10.88 -1.44
N ARG A 88 -5.27 11.18 -0.36
CA ARG A 88 -3.82 10.98 -0.23
C ARG A 88 -3.53 10.06 0.95
N ILE A 89 -2.48 9.26 0.81
CA ILE A 89 -2.00 8.37 1.87
C ILE A 89 -1.07 9.18 2.77
N GLU A 90 -1.48 9.39 4.02
CA GLU A 90 -0.67 10.09 5.04
C GLU A 90 0.06 9.13 5.97
N ARG A 91 -0.35 7.86 6.04
CA ARG A 91 0.38 6.78 6.73
C ARG A 91 0.17 5.47 6.03
N ILE A 92 1.22 4.64 6.01
CA ILE A 92 1.17 3.27 5.51
C ILE A 92 1.92 2.38 6.48
N LYS A 93 1.24 1.35 6.97
CA LYS A 93 1.84 0.39 7.89
C LYS A 93 1.49 -1.02 7.46
N ARG A 94 2.50 -1.84 7.26
CA ARG A 94 2.37 -3.29 7.11
C ARG A 94 1.94 -3.87 8.44
N ILE A 95 0.83 -4.60 8.42
CA ILE A 95 0.41 -5.44 9.53
C ILE A 95 1.02 -6.82 9.25
N ASN A 96 2.04 -7.18 10.04
CA ASN A 96 2.52 -8.56 10.03
C ASN A 96 1.41 -9.43 10.63
N ASN A 97 0.97 -10.45 9.90
CA ASN A 97 0.26 -11.56 10.54
C ASN A 97 1.26 -12.20 11.52
N LEU A 98 0.91 -12.24 12.80
CA LEU A 98 1.49 -13.17 13.76
C LEU A 98 1.28 -14.62 13.29
#